data_AF-A0A6A3VNY3-F1
#
_entry.id   AF-A0A6A3VNY3-F1
#
_cell.length_a   1.000
_cell.length_b   1.000
_cell.length_c   1.000
_cell.angle_alpha   90.00
_cell.angle_beta   90.00
_cell.angle_gamma   90.00
#
_symmetry.space_group_name_H-M   'P 1'
#
loop_
_entity.id
_entity.type
_entity.pdbx_description
1 polymer ?
#
loop_
_entity_poly.entity_id
_entity_poly.type
_entity_poly.pdbx_seq_one_letter_code
_entity_poly.pdbx_strand_id
1 'polypeptide(L)'
;MEKLSVALGAHHHFTTAYTPWANGTVEVVNREVLKSVKALLSERRLQVQDWPRVLPVVQAALNTMPADRLGGVTPLTAFTALPGGSQLRGILHPRDPLVSTVTWVEDETIQHLASVRAALDGMHREMTSASEKRRRAAQDRHAKKRGGDSSSF
;
A
#
# COMPACT_ATOMS: atom_id res chain seq x y z
N MET A 1 -11.17 -15.07 18.22
CA MET A 1 -11.02 -13.93 17.29
C MET A 1 -11.83 -12.71 17.74
N GLU A 2 -13.10 -12.88 18.14
CA GLU A 2 -13.95 -11.76 18.62
C GLU A 2 -13.36 -11.03 19.84
N LYS A 3 -12.85 -11.76 20.84
CA LYS A 3 -12.16 -11.18 22.00
C LYS A 3 -10.93 -10.33 21.62
N LEU A 4 -10.20 -10.71 20.56
CA LEU A 4 -9.05 -9.97 20.07
C LEU A 4 -9.48 -8.72 19.28
N SER A 5 -10.56 -8.83 18.50
CA SER A 5 -11.16 -7.72 17.75
C SER A 5 -11.63 -6.61 18.70
N VAL A 6 -12.32 -6.99 19.79
CA VAL A 6 -12.80 -6.07 20.82
C VAL A 6 -11.64 -5.44 21.57
N ALA A 7 -10.62 -6.22 21.93
CA ALA A 7 -9.44 -5.69 22.62
C ALA A 7 -8.62 -4.69 21.79
N LEU A 8 -8.58 -4.88 20.46
CA LEU A 8 -7.85 -3.99 19.53
C LEU A 8 -8.74 -2.88 18.93
N GLY A 9 -10.02 -2.81 19.28
CA GLY A 9 -10.98 -1.89 18.66
C GLY A 9 -11.16 -2.09 17.16
N ALA A 10 -10.82 -3.28 16.64
CA ALA A 10 -10.92 -3.60 15.22
C ALA A 10 -12.33 -4.13 14.90
N HIS A 11 -12.90 -3.72 13.76
CA HIS A 11 -14.10 -4.33 13.21
C HIS A 11 -13.73 -5.50 12.31
N HIS A 12 -14.10 -6.71 12.70
CA HIS A 12 -13.88 -7.90 11.89
C HIS A 12 -14.92 -7.96 10.77
N HIS A 13 -14.50 -7.76 9.52
CA HIS A 13 -15.36 -7.87 8.34
C HIS A 13 -15.20 -9.25 7.69
N PHE A 14 -16.28 -10.02 7.61
CA PHE A 14 -16.33 -11.26 6.84
C PHE A 14 -16.87 -11.00 5.45
N THR A 15 -16.14 -11.44 4.43
CA THR A 15 -16.64 -11.48 3.05
C THR A 15 -17.50 -12.72 2.85
N THR A 16 -18.61 -12.59 2.12
CA THR A 16 -19.51 -13.71 1.83
C THR A 16 -18.78 -14.81 1.05
N ALA A 17 -19.10 -16.07 1.32
CA ALA A 17 -18.54 -17.20 0.60
C ALA A 17 -18.78 -17.06 -0.91
N TYR A 18 -17.80 -17.50 -1.71
CA TYR A 18 -17.83 -17.43 -3.18
C TYR A 18 -17.84 -16.00 -3.79
N THR A 19 -17.40 -14.98 -3.04
CA THR A 19 -17.21 -13.61 -3.54
C THR A 19 -15.74 -13.17 -3.57
N PRO A 20 -14.85 -13.85 -4.34
CA PRO A 20 -13.40 -13.58 -4.34
C PRO A 20 -13.06 -12.14 -4.75
N TRP A 21 -13.92 -11.47 -5.53
CA TRP A 21 -13.73 -10.06 -5.89
C TRP A 21 -13.75 -9.10 -4.70
N ALA A 22 -14.36 -9.48 -3.57
CA ALA A 22 -14.39 -8.67 -2.36
C ALA A 22 -12.98 -8.50 -1.74
N ASN A 23 -12.11 -9.50 -1.88
CA ASN A 23 -10.72 -9.47 -1.41
C ASN A 23 -9.69 -9.33 -2.55
N GLY A 24 -10.14 -9.00 -3.75
CA GLY A 24 -9.30 -9.02 -4.96
C GLY A 24 -8.05 -8.16 -4.86
N THR A 25 -8.08 -7.04 -4.13
CA THR A 25 -6.87 -6.21 -3.91
C THR A 25 -5.81 -6.95 -3.12
N VAL A 26 -6.18 -7.63 -2.04
CA VAL A 26 -5.25 -8.41 -1.22
C VAL A 26 -4.72 -9.61 -2.00
N GLU A 27 -5.58 -10.27 -2.78
CA GLU A 27 -5.16 -11.39 -3.63
C GLU A 27 -4.12 -10.97 -4.68
N VAL A 28 -4.29 -9.80 -5.32
CA VAL A 28 -3.31 -9.26 -6.27
C VAL A 28 -1.99 -8.96 -5.57
N VAL A 29 -2.01 -8.30 -4.40
CA VAL A 29 -0.80 -8.01 -3.63
C VAL A 29 -0.09 -9.29 -3.20
N ASN A 30 -0.82 -10.28 -2.69
CA ASN A 30 -0.25 -11.57 -2.28
C ASN A 30 0.42 -12.30 -3.45
N ARG A 31 -0.15 -12.22 -4.66
CA ARG A 31 0.46 -12.78 -5.87
C ARG A 31 1.80 -12.12 -6.19
N GLU A 32 1.89 -10.79 -6.06
CA GLU A 32 3.15 -10.08 -6.28
C GLU A 32 4.19 -10.40 -5.20
N VAL A 33 3.79 -10.45 -3.93
CA VAL A 33 4.68 -10.89 -2.83
C VAL A 33 5.26 -12.28 -3.12
N LEU A 34 4.41 -13.24 -3.50
CA LEU A 34 4.86 -14.60 -3.82
C LEU A 34 5.81 -14.64 -5.03
N LYS A 35 5.53 -13.86 -6.08
CA LYS A 35 6.42 -13.76 -7.24
C LYS A 35 7.78 -13.18 -6.85
N SER A 36 7.81 -12.08 -6.11
CA SER A 36 9.05 -11.42 -5.69
C SER A 36 9.88 -12.30 -4.75
N VAL A 37 9.24 -12.99 -3.79
CA VAL A 37 9.93 -13.94 -2.90
C VAL A 37 10.54 -15.09 -3.70
N LYS A 38 9.78 -15.70 -4.61
CA LYS A 38 10.29 -16.79 -5.46
C LYS A 38 11.46 -16.35 -6.34
N ALA A 39 11.36 -15.17 -6.95
CA ALA A 39 12.42 -14.61 -7.78
C ALA A 39 13.71 -14.39 -6.96
N LEU A 40 13.59 -13.75 -5.79
CA LEU A 40 14.74 -13.43 -4.96
C LEU A 40 15.40 -14.67 -4.35
N LEU A 41 14.62 -15.68 -3.95
CA LEU A 41 15.17 -16.98 -3.51
C LEU A 41 15.93 -17.67 -4.64
N SER A 42 15.38 -17.67 -5.86
CA SER A 42 16.03 -18.25 -7.04
C SER A 42 17.34 -17.54 -7.37
N GLU A 43 17.32 -16.21 -7.41
CA GLU A 43 18.48 -15.37 -7.72
C GLU A 43 19.61 -15.56 -6.70
N ARG A 44 19.27 -15.68 -5.42
CA ARG A 44 20.23 -15.89 -4.32
C ARG A 44 20.57 -17.36 -4.08
N ARG A 45 20.01 -18.30 -4.86
CA ARG A 45 20.16 -19.76 -4.70
C ARG A 45 19.86 -20.23 -3.27
N LEU A 46 18.86 -19.62 -2.63
CA LEU A 46 18.43 -19.95 -1.28
C LEU A 46 17.38 -21.06 -1.33
N GLN A 47 17.28 -21.84 -0.24
CA GLN A 47 16.24 -22.85 -0.13
C GLN A 47 14.89 -22.20 0.15
N VAL A 48 13.79 -22.86 -0.23
CA VAL A 48 12.43 -22.31 -0.04
C VAL A 48 12.15 -21.99 1.43
N GLN A 49 12.70 -22.77 2.37
CA GLN A 49 12.58 -22.51 3.82
C GLN A 49 13.22 -21.21 4.29
N ASP A 50 14.14 -20.62 3.52
CA ASP A 50 14.78 -19.34 3.83
C ASP A 50 13.90 -18.14 3.44
N TRP A 51 12.68 -18.35 2.94
CA TRP A 51 11.76 -17.28 2.56
C TRP A 51 11.54 -16.19 3.64
N PRO A 52 11.54 -16.47 4.97
CA PRO A 52 11.37 -15.42 5.97
C PRO A 52 12.51 -14.41 5.96
N ARG A 53 13.72 -14.80 5.51
CA ARG A 53 14.90 -13.93 5.46
C ARG A 53 14.81 -12.89 4.35
N VAL A 54 14.12 -13.22 3.25
CA VAL A 54 13.97 -12.32 2.10
C VAL A 54 12.72 -11.46 2.18
N LEU A 55 11.76 -11.82 3.03
CA LEU A 55 10.49 -11.11 3.17
C LEU A 55 10.65 -9.61 3.52
N PRO A 56 11.52 -9.19 4.46
CA PRO A 56 11.69 -7.77 4.76
C PRO A 56 12.18 -6.95 3.55
N VAL A 57 13.05 -7.54 2.73
CA VAL A 57 13.57 -6.90 1.51
C VAL A 57 12.46 -6.74 0.48
N VAL A 58 11.66 -7.79 0.27
CA VAL A 58 10.50 -7.75 -0.64
C VAL A 58 9.47 -6.71 -0.17
N GLN A 59 9.15 -6.70 1.13
CA GLN A 59 8.21 -5.73 1.71
C GLN A 59 8.72 -4.30 1.56
N ALA A 60 10.00 -4.05 1.84
CA ALA A 60 10.61 -2.73 1.64
C ALA A 60 10.51 -2.29 0.18
N ALA A 61 10.92 -3.14 -0.75
CA ALA A 61 10.87 -2.85 -2.19
C ALA A 61 9.44 -2.50 -2.63
N LEU A 62 8.47 -3.38 -2.35
CA LEU A 62 7.07 -3.18 -2.77
C LEU A 62 6.44 -1.91 -2.18
N ASN A 63 6.78 -1.55 -0.94
CA ASN A 63 6.23 -0.36 -0.30
C ASN A 63 6.89 0.95 -0.79
N THR A 64 8.12 0.89 -1.29
CA THR A 64 8.85 2.07 -1.81
C THR A 64 8.73 2.26 -3.33
N MET A 65 8.24 1.27 -4.06
CA MET A 65 8.08 1.39 -5.52
C MET A 65 6.79 2.14 -5.86
N PRO A 66 6.83 3.05 -6.87
CA PRO A 66 5.63 3.63 -7.48
C PRO A 66 4.65 2.53 -7.89
N ALA A 67 3.38 2.73 -7.56
CA ALA A 67 2.33 1.80 -7.96
C ALA A 67 1.36 2.50 -8.92
N ASP A 68 1.16 1.92 -10.11
CA ASP A 68 0.23 2.47 -11.11
C ASP A 68 -1.18 2.63 -10.55
N ARG A 69 -1.64 1.66 -9.75
CA ARG A 69 -2.94 1.71 -9.06
C ARG A 69 -3.09 2.93 -8.15
N LEU A 70 -1.98 3.50 -7.66
CA LEU A 70 -1.93 4.68 -6.80
C LEU A 70 -1.56 5.95 -7.56
N GLY A 71 -1.63 5.94 -8.90
CA GLY A 71 -1.26 7.11 -9.69
C GLY A 71 0.25 7.38 -9.73
N GLY A 72 1.07 6.34 -9.57
CA GLY A 72 2.54 6.49 -9.53
C GLY A 72 3.08 6.90 -8.17
N VAL A 73 2.23 7.03 -7.14
CA VAL A 73 2.66 7.22 -5.76
C VAL A 73 3.06 5.88 -5.14
N THR A 74 4.06 5.90 -4.26
CA THR A 74 4.48 4.69 -3.52
C THR A 74 3.47 4.38 -2.41
N PRO A 75 3.24 3.09 -2.06
CA PRO A 75 2.40 2.75 -0.91
C PRO A 75 2.85 3.40 0.40
N LEU A 76 4.17 3.51 0.62
CA LEU A 76 4.74 4.16 1.81
C LEU A 76 4.38 5.64 1.87
N THR A 77 4.51 6.36 0.75
CA THR A 77 4.11 7.78 0.67
C THR A 77 2.62 7.93 0.85
N ALA A 78 1.81 7.06 0.24
CA ALA A 78 0.36 7.15 0.40
C ALA A 78 -0.11 6.86 1.84
N PHE A 79 0.61 6.00 2.56
CA PHE A 79 0.33 5.68 3.96
C PHE A 79 0.77 6.79 4.92
N THR A 80 1.93 7.41 4.67
CA THR A 80 2.56 8.37 5.60
C THR A 80 2.39 9.84 5.22
N ALA A 81 1.95 10.14 3.99
CA ALA A 81 2.12 11.44 3.31
C ALA A 81 3.54 12.01 3.28
N LEU A 82 4.54 11.22 3.70
CA LEU A 82 5.93 11.64 3.64
C LEU A 82 6.51 11.26 2.26
N PRO A 83 7.33 12.12 1.66
CA PRO A 83 8.04 11.76 0.44
C PRO A 83 8.84 10.50 0.70
N GLY A 84 8.66 9.48 -0.16
CA GLY A 84 9.29 8.17 -0.02
C GLY A 84 10.79 8.35 0.20
N GLY A 85 11.25 8.05 1.41
CA GLY A 85 12.65 8.22 1.76
C GLY A 85 13.49 7.25 0.95
N SER A 86 14.56 7.76 0.33
CA SER A 86 15.72 6.92 0.03
C SER A 86 16.04 6.09 1.28
N GLN A 87 16.28 4.78 1.12
CA GLN A 87 16.71 3.90 2.21
C GLN A 87 17.97 4.43 2.94
N LEU A 88 18.70 5.35 2.29
CA LEU A 88 19.88 6.02 2.81
C LEU A 88 19.58 7.31 3.59
N ARG A 89 18.34 7.84 3.60
CA ARG A 89 18.05 9.11 4.31
C ARG A 89 18.24 8.99 5.83
N GLY A 90 17.99 7.81 6.41
CA GLY A 90 18.30 7.54 7.82
C GLY A 90 19.80 7.34 8.09
N ILE A 91 20.58 6.97 7.08
CA ILE A 91 22.05 6.84 7.16
C ILE A 91 22.73 8.20 6.94
N LEU A 92 22.17 9.02 6.05
CA LEU A 92 22.66 10.34 5.65
C LEU A 92 22.03 11.48 6.47
N HIS A 93 21.16 11.18 7.45
CA HIS A 93 20.66 12.22 8.34
C HIS A 93 21.86 12.81 9.09
N PRO A 94 22.12 14.13 9.00
CA PRO A 94 23.11 14.75 9.85
C PRO A 94 22.74 14.40 11.30
N ARG A 95 23.63 13.70 12.01
CA ARG A 95 23.48 13.45 13.45
C ARG A 95 23.75 14.72 14.24
N ASP A 96 23.26 15.86 13.77
CA ASP A 96 23.19 17.03 14.63
C ASP A 96 22.06 16.77 15.61
N PRO A 97 22.34 16.73 16.93
CA PRO A 97 21.29 16.79 17.91
C PRO A 97 20.68 18.19 17.79
N LEU A 98 19.65 18.33 16.95
CA LEU A 98 18.77 19.47 17.04
C LEU A 98 18.09 19.34 18.40
N VAL A 99 18.65 20.01 19.40
CA VAL A 99 17.97 20.31 20.65
C VAL A 99 16.83 21.25 20.29
N SER A 100 15.73 20.66 19.82
CA SER A 100 14.47 21.35 19.64
C SER A 100 13.96 21.69 21.03
N THR A 101 14.04 22.97 21.38
CA THR A 101 13.31 23.48 22.54
C THR A 101 11.85 23.52 22.13
N VAL A 102 11.08 22.51 22.50
CA VAL A 102 9.64 22.45 22.20
C VAL A 102 8.94 23.47 23.11
N THR A 103 8.87 24.72 22.68
CA THR A 103 7.88 25.67 23.21
C THR A 103 6.54 25.25 22.64
N TRP A 104 5.71 24.60 23.46
CA TRP A 104 4.36 24.21 23.08
C TRP A 104 3.49 25.45 22.86
N VAL A 105 3.31 25.84 21.59
CA VAL A 105 2.20 26.68 21.17
C VAL A 105 1.14 25.72 20.62
N GLU A 106 0.20 25.35 21.48
CA GLU A 106 -0.82 24.34 21.18
C GLU A 106 -1.63 24.73 19.93
N ASP A 107 -1.94 26.02 19.75
CA ASP A 107 -2.73 26.49 18.60
C ASP A 107 -1.99 26.35 17.26
N GLU A 108 -0.71 26.72 17.19
CA GLU A 108 0.10 26.52 15.97
C GLU A 108 0.23 25.04 15.61
N THR A 109 0.36 24.18 16.62
CA THR A 109 0.42 22.73 16.44
C THR A 109 -0.91 22.19 15.92
N ILE A 110 -2.04 22.65 16.47
CA ILE A 110 -3.38 22.27 16.02
C ILE A 110 -3.62 22.73 14.57
N GLN A 111 -3.26 23.96 14.22
CA GLN A 111 -3.38 24.48 12.87
C GLN A 111 -2.51 23.71 11.88
N HIS A 112 -1.27 23.38 12.27
CA HIS A 112 -0.38 22.57 11.44
C HIS A 112 -0.95 21.17 11.23
N LEU A 113 -1.41 20.50 12.29
CA LEU A 113 -2.03 19.18 12.20
C LEU A 113 -3.32 19.21 11.37
N ALA A 114 -4.12 20.27 11.45
CA ALA A 114 -5.31 20.46 10.62
C ALA A 114 -4.94 20.62 9.13
N SER A 115 -3.88 21.37 8.83
CA SER A 115 -3.34 21.52 7.47
C SER A 115 -2.82 20.18 6.93
N VAL A 116 -2.04 19.44 7.71
CA VAL A 116 -1.54 18.10 7.36
C VAL A 116 -2.70 17.14 7.13
N ARG A 117 -3.72 17.16 7.98
CA ARG A 117 -4.93 16.34 7.81
C ARG A 117 -5.65 16.66 6.51
N ALA A 118 -5.88 17.94 6.19
CA ALA A 118 -6.54 18.34 4.95
C ALA A 118 -5.75 17.90 3.72
N ALA A 119 -4.42 17.98 3.76
CA ALA A 119 -3.53 17.51 2.70
C ALA A 119 -3.59 15.98 2.53
N LEU A 120 -3.57 15.23 3.63
CA LEU A 120 -3.75 13.76 3.65
C LEU A 120 -5.11 13.36 3.08
N ASP A 121 -6.19 13.99 3.53
CA ASP A 121 -7.56 13.73 3.05
C ASP A 121 -7.70 14.04 1.56
N GLY A 122 -7.00 15.07 1.06
CA GLY A 122 -6.90 15.39 -0.37
C GLY A 122 -6.20 14.29 -1.15
N MET A 123 -5.00 13.89 -0.71
CA MET A 123 -4.21 12.83 -1.34
C MET A 123 -4.97 11.50 -1.39
N HIS A 124 -5.62 11.11 -0.29
CA HIS A 124 -6.41 9.86 -0.23
C HIS A 124 -7.63 9.90 -1.15
N ARG A 125 -8.30 11.05 -1.29
CA ARG A 125 -9.40 11.22 -2.26
C ARG A 125 -8.91 11.05 -3.70
N GLU A 126 -7.81 11.70 -4.08
CA GLU A 126 -7.24 11.59 -5.43
C GLU A 126 -6.82 10.15 -5.75
N MET A 127 -6.12 9.50 -4.82
CA MET A 127 -5.68 8.11 -4.91
C MET A 127 -6.86 7.16 -5.10
N THR A 128 -7.92 7.33 -4.30
CA THR A 128 -9.13 6.50 -4.37
C THR A 128 -9.84 6.68 -5.72
N SER A 129 -9.99 7.93 -6.17
CA SER A 129 -10.56 8.25 -7.49
C SER A 129 -9.77 7.62 -8.63
N ALA A 130 -8.43 7.73 -8.59
CA ALA A 130 -7.56 7.18 -9.62
C ALA A 130 -7.61 5.64 -9.65
N SER A 131 -7.63 5.00 -8.49
CA SER A 131 -7.81 3.54 -8.34
C SER A 131 -9.16 3.10 -8.92
N GLU A 132 -10.24 3.80 -8.57
CA GLU A 132 -11.59 3.43 -9.01
C GLU A 132 -11.80 3.62 -10.51
N LYS A 133 -11.30 4.72 -11.09
CA LYS A 133 -11.31 4.95 -12.55
C LYS A 133 -10.63 3.80 -13.29
N ARG A 134 -9.46 3.36 -12.82
CA ARG A 134 -8.73 2.23 -13.41
C ARG A 134 -9.50 0.91 -13.27
N ARG A 135 -10.11 0.67 -12.10
CA ARG A 135 -10.94 -0.52 -11.87
C ARG A 135 -12.11 -0.59 -12.86
N ARG A 136 -12.83 0.51 -13.06
CA ARG A 136 -13.92 0.60 -14.05
C ARG A 136 -13.40 0.34 -15.47
N ALA A 137 -12.31 0.99 -15.87
CA ALA A 137 -11.71 0.76 -17.19
C ALA A 137 -11.26 -0.69 -17.43
N ALA A 138 -10.76 -1.38 -16.40
CA ALA A 138 -10.41 -2.80 -16.49
C ALA A 138 -11.66 -3.68 -16.65
N GLN A 139 -12.74 -3.39 -15.91
CA GLN A 139 -14.03 -4.08 -16.03
C GLN A 139 -14.62 -3.91 -17.43
N ASP A 140 -14.61 -2.69 -17.99
CA ASP A 140 -15.12 -2.41 -19.33
C ASP A 140 -14.35 -3.17 -20.41
N ARG A 141 -13.02 -3.24 -20.29
CA ARG A 141 -12.17 -4.05 -21.20
C ARG A 141 -12.51 -5.53 -21.13
N HIS A 142 -12.73 -6.06 -19.92
CA HIS A 142 -13.12 -7.46 -19.73
C HIS A 142 -14.52 -7.77 -20.28
N ALA A 143 -15.48 -6.85 -20.12
CA ALA A 143 -16.81 -6.96 -20.69
C ALA A 143 -16.78 -6.98 -22.22
N LYS A 144 -16.00 -6.07 -22.84
CA LYS A 144 -15.84 -6.00 -24.30
C LYS A 144 -15.20 -7.27 -24.89
N LYS A 145 -14.25 -7.88 -24.18
CA LYS A 145 -13.66 -9.18 -24.59
C LYS A 145 -14.68 -10.32 -24.54
N ARG A 146 -15.55 -10.36 -23.53
CA ARG A 146 -16.59 -11.41 -23.41
C ARG A 146 -17.72 -11.27 -24.45
N GLY A 147 -18.08 -10.04 -24.83
CA GLY A 147 -19.09 -9.82 -25.86
C GLY A 147 -18.65 -10.17 -27.29
N GLY A 148 -17.34 -10.24 -27.54
CA GLY A 148 -16.77 -10.61 -28.85
C GLY A 148 -16.77 -12.12 -29.13
N ASP A 149 -16.66 -12.96 -28.10
CA ASP A 149 -16.64 -14.43 -28.25
C ASP A 149 -18.04 -15.04 -28.44
N SER A 150 -19.10 -14.31 -28.11
CA SER A 150 -20.50 -14.78 -28.24
C SER A 150 -21.14 -14.52 -29.62
N SER A 151 -20.37 -14.07 -30.62
CA SER A 151 -20.88 -13.73 -31.97
C SER A 151 -20.32 -14.61 -33.09
N SER A 152 -19.77 -15.80 -32.77
CA SER A 152 -19.35 -16.80 -33.75
C SER A 152 -19.97 -18.16 -33.42
N PHE A 153 -21.25 -18.31 -33.77
CA PHE A 153 -21.91 -19.58 -34.05
C PHE A 153 -22.92 -19.36 -35.17
#